data_AF-A0AAD9E367-F1
#
_entry.id   AF-A0AAD9E367-F1
#
_cell.length_a   1.000
_cell.length_b   1.000
_cell.length_c   1.000
_cell.angle_alpha   90.00
_cell.angle_beta   90.00
_cell.angle_gamma   90.00
#
_symmetry.space_group_name_H-M   'P 1'
#
loop_
_entity.id
_entity.type
_entity.pdbx_description
1 polymer ?
#
loop_
_entity_poly.entity_id
_entity_poly.type
_entity_poly.pdbx_seq_one_letter_code
_entity_poly.pdbx_strand_id
1 'polypeptide(L)'
;MAQYIKEALQQGYIHPSTLPASGCPWHPLVEPPLLPTGEVSSTAEVNFLGYVICEGSIRMQPGKVEAVTSWPRPQNRRELQRFLGFAEVHHRFIDSFSTIAKPLTDLLRGLSKRIKWNPEAERSFTELKAAFSTAPVLQQPDLMEPFVVEIDVSNVGVGAVLSQHKGEARQLKPIAYFSKKLSAAERNYGMGDRELLAMKLAFEEWRHWLEGVRHPFLVITDHKNLEYLQTTKRLNSRQSQRLLFFTRFAFCMTYRPGAKNVRADALLRQHHA
;
A
#
# COMPACT_ATOMS: atom_id res chain seq x y z
N MET A 1 -9.05 20.64 11.50
CA MET A 1 -7.78 20.01 11.11
C MET A 1 -7.44 18.95 12.14
N ALA A 2 -7.23 17.70 11.70
CA ALA A 2 -6.93 16.60 12.61
C ALA A 2 -5.62 16.82 13.38
N GLN A 3 -5.54 16.34 14.62
CA GLN A 3 -4.46 16.64 15.57
C GLN A 3 -3.06 16.28 15.01
N TYR A 4 -2.93 15.14 14.32
CA TYR A 4 -1.66 14.72 13.72
C TYR A 4 -1.20 15.63 12.55
N ILE A 5 -2.13 16.26 11.82
CA ILE A 5 -1.79 17.23 10.75
C ILE A 5 -1.23 18.50 11.38
N LYS A 6 -1.81 18.96 12.51
CA LYS A 6 -1.28 20.11 13.27
C LYS A 6 0.12 19.85 13.79
N GLU A 7 0.37 18.65 14.32
CA GLU A 7 1.68 18.24 14.82
C GLU A 7 2.72 18.13 13.69
N ALA A 8 2.33 17.54 12.56
CA ALA A 8 3.20 17.46 11.39
C ALA A 8 3.52 18.84 10.78
N LEU A 9 2.60 19.81 10.85
CA LEU A 9 2.87 21.22 10.50
C LEU A 9 3.84 21.88 11.49
N GLN A 10 3.64 21.68 12.80
CA GLN A 10 4.50 22.24 13.85
C GLN A 10 5.94 21.71 13.78
N GLN A 11 6.10 20.46 13.38
CA GLN A 11 7.41 19.80 13.25
C GLN A 11 8.06 20.04 11.87
N GLY A 12 7.43 20.83 10.99
CA GLY A 12 7.96 21.17 9.66
C GLY A 12 7.99 19.99 8.68
N TYR A 13 7.20 18.94 8.93
CA TYR A 13 7.09 17.77 8.08
C TYR A 13 6.07 17.93 6.95
N ILE A 14 5.15 18.87 7.12
CA ILE A 14 4.17 19.26 6.11
C ILE A 14 4.33 20.76 5.91
N HIS A 15 4.61 21.20 4.70
CA HIS A 15 4.65 22.63 4.41
C HIS A 15 3.22 23.22 4.43
N PRO A 16 2.95 24.38 5.07
CA PRO A 16 1.60 24.95 5.18
C PRO A 16 0.86 25.14 3.84
N SER A 17 1.59 25.32 2.74
CA SER A 17 1.01 25.43 1.38
C SER A 17 0.49 24.12 0.78
N THR A 18 0.76 22.98 1.42
CA THR A 18 0.24 21.66 1.01
C THR A 18 -1.10 21.34 1.69
N LEU A 19 -1.55 22.23 2.59
CA LEU A 19 -2.90 22.18 3.11
C LEU A 19 -3.87 22.72 2.05
N PRO A 20 -5.07 22.13 1.91
CA PRO A 20 -6.10 22.71 1.08
C PRO A 20 -6.38 24.16 1.53
N ALA A 21 -6.41 25.10 0.58
CA ALA A 21 -6.59 26.52 0.87
C ALA A 21 -7.84 26.75 1.75
N SER A 22 -7.69 27.59 2.77
CA SER A 22 -8.79 28.02 3.64
C SER A 22 -9.90 28.67 2.80
N GLY A 23 -10.99 27.94 2.57
CA GLY A 23 -12.10 28.38 1.72
C GLY A 23 -12.67 27.34 0.76
N CYS A 24 -12.10 26.13 0.64
CA CYS A 24 -12.78 25.06 -0.10
C CYS A 24 -13.99 24.54 0.70
N PRO A 25 -15.22 24.59 0.17
CA PRO A 25 -16.41 24.09 0.86
C PRO A 25 -16.41 22.57 0.73
N TRP A 26 -15.61 21.89 1.55
CA TRP A 26 -15.76 20.46 1.77
C TRP A 26 -16.99 20.25 2.63
N HIS A 27 -18.16 20.29 2.02
CA HIS A 27 -19.34 19.67 2.61
C HIS A 27 -19.13 18.15 2.51
N PRO A 28 -19.31 17.38 3.61
CA PRO A 28 -19.31 15.94 3.54
C PRO A 28 -20.46 15.52 2.61
N LEU A 29 -20.14 15.18 1.36
CA LEU A 29 -21.09 14.55 0.48
C LEU A 29 -21.20 13.10 0.94
N VAL A 30 -22.37 12.78 1.49
CA VAL A 30 -22.90 11.45 1.80
C VAL A 30 -22.48 10.92 3.17
N GLU A 31 -23.47 10.82 4.08
CA GLU A 31 -23.38 9.93 5.24
C GLU A 31 -23.12 8.50 4.74
N PRO A 32 -22.10 7.80 5.24
CA PRO A 32 -21.87 6.41 4.87
C PRO A 32 -23.11 5.58 5.22
N PRO A 33 -23.45 4.53 4.44
CA PRO A 33 -24.55 3.64 4.79
C PRO A 33 -24.30 3.11 6.21
N LEU A 34 -25.31 3.26 7.06
CA LEU A 34 -25.31 2.75 8.43
C LEU A 34 -24.95 1.25 8.37
N LEU A 35 -23.72 0.91 8.79
CA LEU A 35 -23.40 -0.47 9.09
C LEU A 35 -24.31 -0.88 10.26
N PRO A 36 -24.98 -2.04 10.20
CA PRO A 36 -25.88 -2.46 11.27
C PRO A 36 -25.08 -2.57 12.57
N THR A 37 -25.43 -1.70 13.53
CA THR A 37 -25.01 -1.79 14.93
C THR A 37 -25.78 -2.94 15.58
N GLY A 38 -25.41 -4.17 15.21
CA GLY A 38 -25.78 -5.36 15.96
C GLY A 38 -24.70 -5.63 17.00
N GLU A 39 -25.08 -5.59 18.27
CA GLU A 39 -24.24 -6.06 19.37
C GLU A 39 -24.10 -7.59 19.23
N VAL A 40 -23.01 -8.05 18.58
CA VAL A 40 -22.69 -9.48 18.48
C VAL A 40 -21.58 -9.78 19.46
N SER A 41 -21.98 -10.14 20.68
CA SER A 41 -21.10 -10.78 21.64
C SER A 41 -20.88 -12.23 21.22
N SER A 42 -19.79 -12.48 20.49
CA SER A 42 -18.96 -13.69 20.51
C SER A 42 -17.91 -13.55 19.41
N THR A 43 -16.74 -14.14 19.63
CA THR A 43 -15.58 -14.19 18.72
C THR A 43 -15.93 -14.90 17.40
N ALA A 44 -16.72 -14.26 16.55
CA ALA A 44 -17.22 -14.83 15.31
C ALA A 44 -16.17 -14.65 14.21
N GLU A 45 -15.36 -15.68 13.99
CA GLU A 45 -14.54 -15.77 12.78
C GLU A 45 -15.42 -16.21 11.60
N VAL A 46 -15.41 -15.45 10.51
CA VAL A 46 -16.16 -15.77 9.28
C VAL A 46 -15.21 -16.04 8.12
N ASN A 47 -15.44 -17.17 7.44
CA ASN A 47 -14.74 -17.51 6.22
C ASN A 47 -15.45 -16.90 5.01
N PHE A 48 -14.76 -16.01 4.28
CA PHE A 48 -15.32 -15.35 3.10
C PHE A 48 -14.26 -15.10 2.02
N LEU A 49 -14.53 -15.56 0.79
CA LEU A 49 -13.68 -15.37 -0.39
C LEU A 49 -12.18 -15.73 -0.21
N GLY A 50 -11.88 -16.74 0.61
CA GLY A 50 -10.49 -17.16 0.87
C GLY A 50 -9.81 -16.44 2.05
N TYR A 51 -10.56 -15.59 2.77
CA TYR A 51 -10.11 -14.86 3.94
C TYR A 51 -10.85 -15.34 5.19
N VAL A 52 -10.20 -15.16 6.35
CA VAL A 52 -10.83 -15.21 7.66
C VAL A 52 -11.01 -13.76 8.12
N ILE A 53 -12.25 -13.39 8.37
CA ILE A 53 -12.63 -12.09 8.89
C ILE A 53 -12.95 -12.27 10.36
N CYS A 54 -12.23 -11.52 11.21
CA CYS A 54 -12.47 -11.48 12.65
C CYS A 54 -12.68 -10.02 13.06
N GLU A 55 -13.09 -9.77 14.29
CA GLU A 55 -13.36 -8.42 14.79
C GLU A 55 -12.18 -7.46 14.53
N GLY A 56 -12.38 -6.51 13.60
CA GLY A 56 -11.40 -5.51 13.23
C GLY A 56 -10.16 -6.02 12.49
N SER A 57 -10.16 -7.26 11.98
CA SER A 57 -9.01 -7.84 11.28
C SER A 57 -9.37 -8.80 10.14
N ILE A 58 -8.46 -8.91 9.17
CA ILE A 58 -8.56 -9.79 8.00
C ILE A 58 -7.25 -10.55 7.87
N ARG A 59 -7.34 -11.88 7.76
CA ARG A 59 -6.18 -12.74 7.49
C ARG A 59 -6.48 -13.73 6.38
N MET A 60 -5.43 -14.23 5.75
CA MET A 60 -5.55 -15.30 4.77
C MET A 60 -5.99 -16.60 5.47
N GLN A 61 -6.83 -17.41 4.82
CA GLN A 61 -7.24 -18.70 5.39
C GLN A 61 -6.02 -19.62 5.62
N PRO A 62 -5.91 -20.29 6.79
CA PRO A 62 -4.79 -21.19 7.07
C PRO A 62 -4.57 -22.24 5.99
N GLY A 63 -5.64 -22.84 5.45
CA GLY A 63 -5.53 -23.82 4.34
C GLY A 63 -4.98 -23.22 3.03
N LYS A 64 -5.18 -21.91 2.79
CA LYS A 64 -4.58 -21.22 1.64
C LYS A 64 -3.09 -20.94 1.87
N VAL A 65 -2.72 -20.58 3.10
CA VAL A 65 -1.31 -20.41 3.50
C VAL A 65 -0.58 -21.76 3.40
N GLU A 66 -1.18 -22.84 3.89
CA GLU A 66 -0.65 -24.21 3.79
C GLU A 66 -0.49 -24.64 2.32
N ALA A 67 -1.47 -24.34 1.47
CA ALA A 67 -1.38 -24.66 0.03
C ALA A 67 -0.17 -23.97 -0.64
N VAL A 68 0.16 -22.73 -0.28
CA VAL A 68 1.34 -22.01 -0.82
C VAL A 68 2.63 -22.54 -0.23
N THR A 69 2.67 -22.74 1.08
CA THR A 69 3.88 -23.15 1.80
C THR A 69 4.27 -24.60 1.52
N SER A 70 3.31 -25.46 1.21
CA SER A 70 3.56 -26.83 0.73
C SER A 70 3.69 -26.92 -0.79
N TRP A 71 3.52 -25.82 -1.53
CA TRP A 71 3.55 -25.83 -3.00
C TRP A 71 4.89 -26.39 -3.52
N PRO A 72 4.88 -27.42 -4.38
CA PRO A 72 6.11 -28.01 -4.89
C PRO A 72 6.78 -27.09 -5.90
N ARG A 73 8.10 -27.16 -6.02
CA ARG A 73 8.84 -26.36 -7.01
C ARG A 73 8.26 -26.60 -8.42
N PRO A 74 7.79 -25.55 -9.13
CA PRO A 74 7.28 -25.69 -10.49
C PRO A 74 8.33 -26.23 -11.47
N GLN A 75 7.97 -27.25 -12.23
CA GLN A 75 8.85 -27.90 -13.21
C GLN A 75 8.63 -27.38 -14.63
N ASN A 76 7.47 -26.77 -14.89
CA ASN A 76 7.12 -26.25 -16.20
C ASN A 76 6.37 -24.92 -16.12
N ARG A 77 6.26 -24.27 -17.28
CA ARG A 77 5.61 -22.96 -17.44
C ARG A 77 4.20 -22.91 -16.85
N ARG A 78 3.41 -23.96 -17.07
CA ARG A 78 2.01 -24.02 -16.63
C ARG A 78 1.91 -24.08 -15.10
N GLU A 79 2.75 -24.87 -14.45
CA GLU A 79 2.82 -24.93 -13.00
C GLU A 79 3.27 -23.60 -12.39
N LEU A 80 4.27 -22.95 -12.99
CA LEU A 80 4.73 -21.65 -12.52
C LEU A 80 3.65 -20.57 -12.68
N GLN A 81 2.91 -20.58 -13.79
CA GLN A 81 1.77 -19.69 -13.99
C GLN A 81 0.64 -19.93 -12.97
N ARG A 82 0.38 -21.20 -12.61
CA ARG A 82 -0.61 -21.53 -11.56
C ARG A 82 -0.18 -20.99 -10.20
N PHE A 83 1.09 -21.19 -9.84
CA PHE A 83 1.65 -20.66 -8.60
C PHE A 83 1.57 -19.13 -8.55
N LEU A 84 2.05 -18.46 -9.59
CA LEU A 84 2.03 -16.99 -9.67
C LEU A 84 0.60 -16.43 -9.72
N GLY A 85 -0.31 -17.09 -10.42
CA GLY A 85 -1.72 -16.68 -10.45
C GLY A 85 -2.38 -16.79 -9.08
N PHE A 86 -2.06 -17.84 -8.31
CA PHE A 86 -2.52 -17.95 -6.93
C PHE A 86 -1.92 -16.84 -6.05
N ALA A 87 -0.61 -16.61 -6.15
CA ALA A 87 0.10 -15.64 -5.36
C ALA A 87 -0.40 -14.21 -5.66
N GLU A 88 -0.67 -13.89 -6.93
CA GLU A 88 -1.22 -12.60 -7.37
C GLU A 88 -2.59 -12.31 -6.72
N VAL A 89 -3.47 -13.30 -6.57
CA VAL A 89 -4.79 -13.09 -5.92
C VAL A 89 -4.64 -12.64 -4.46
N HIS A 90 -3.54 -12.99 -3.81
CA HIS A 90 -3.30 -12.73 -2.39
C HIS A 90 -2.17 -11.72 -2.15
N HIS A 91 -1.70 -11.02 -3.20
CA HIS A 91 -0.58 -10.08 -3.09
C HIS A 91 -0.83 -8.94 -2.09
N ARG A 92 -2.10 -8.62 -1.81
CA ARG A 92 -2.49 -7.58 -0.84
C ARG A 92 -2.00 -7.79 0.59
N PHE A 93 -1.51 -8.98 0.92
CA PHE A 93 -0.90 -9.33 2.21
C PHE A 93 0.62 -9.28 2.18
N ILE A 94 1.24 -9.15 1.00
CA ILE A 94 2.68 -9.31 0.81
C ILE A 94 3.29 -7.96 0.44
N ASP A 95 4.13 -7.45 1.32
CA ASP A 95 4.93 -6.26 1.05
C ASP A 95 5.91 -6.50 -0.10
N SER A 96 6.12 -5.49 -0.94
CA SER A 96 7.00 -5.53 -2.11
C SER A 96 6.80 -6.76 -3.04
N PHE A 97 5.58 -7.32 -3.12
CA PHE A 97 5.28 -8.55 -3.88
C PHE A 97 5.89 -8.58 -5.29
N SER A 98 5.75 -7.50 -6.06
CA SER A 98 6.22 -7.47 -7.46
C SER A 98 7.74 -7.56 -7.58
N THR A 99 8.47 -7.08 -6.56
CA THR A 99 9.93 -7.21 -6.46
C THR A 99 10.30 -8.66 -6.17
N ILE A 100 9.68 -9.26 -5.16
CA ILE A 100 9.91 -10.66 -4.76
C ILE A 100 9.58 -11.59 -5.91
N ALA A 101 8.44 -11.43 -6.57
CA ALA A 101 7.97 -12.28 -7.67
C ALA A 101 8.71 -12.04 -9.00
N LYS A 102 9.54 -11.00 -9.12
CA LYS A 102 10.18 -10.62 -10.39
C LYS A 102 11.01 -11.76 -10.99
N PRO A 103 11.92 -12.45 -10.29
CA PRO A 103 12.71 -13.52 -10.89
C PRO A 103 11.83 -14.64 -11.46
N LEU A 104 10.75 -14.99 -10.76
CA LEU A 104 9.77 -15.99 -11.24
C LEU A 104 9.00 -15.52 -12.46
N THR A 105 8.49 -14.29 -12.48
CA THR A 105 7.80 -13.75 -13.66
C THR A 105 8.75 -13.62 -14.87
N ASP A 106 10.04 -13.39 -14.64
CA ASP A 106 11.04 -13.30 -15.71
C ASP A 106 11.30 -14.66 -16.38
N LEU A 107 11.16 -15.77 -15.65
CA LEU A 107 11.17 -17.13 -16.22
C LEU A 107 10.00 -17.39 -17.19
N LEU A 108 8.93 -16.60 -17.10
CA LEU A 108 7.80 -16.65 -18.01
C LEU A 108 7.96 -15.76 -19.26
N ARG A 109 9.11 -15.09 -19.44
CA ARG A 109 9.37 -14.32 -20.66
C ARG A 109 9.74 -15.25 -21.82
N GLY A 110 9.27 -14.90 -23.02
CA GLY A 110 9.53 -15.66 -24.25
C GLY A 110 8.58 -16.85 -24.48
N LEU A 111 8.82 -17.57 -25.57
CA LEU A 111 7.95 -18.65 -26.07
C LEU A 111 8.36 -20.06 -25.60
N SER A 112 9.48 -20.20 -24.87
CA SER A 112 9.94 -21.51 -24.39
C SER A 112 8.93 -22.13 -23.42
N LYS A 113 8.59 -23.41 -23.66
CA LYS A 113 7.79 -24.22 -22.72
C LYS A 113 8.60 -24.68 -21.50
N ARG A 114 9.93 -24.78 -21.63
CA ARG A 114 10.83 -25.20 -20.55
C ARG A 114 11.31 -23.99 -19.77
N ILE A 115 11.21 -24.07 -18.45
CA ILE A 115 11.75 -23.07 -17.52
C ILE A 115 13.21 -23.44 -17.22
N LYS A 116 14.12 -22.48 -17.38
CA LYS A 116 15.49 -22.60 -16.86
C LYS A 116 15.52 -22.06 -15.44
N TRP A 117 15.26 -22.94 -14.49
CA TRP A 117 15.24 -22.56 -13.08
C TRP A 117 16.66 -22.19 -12.61
N ASN A 118 16.82 -20.99 -12.06
CA ASN A 118 18.10 -20.44 -11.63
C ASN A 118 18.10 -20.17 -10.11
N PRO A 119 19.26 -19.86 -9.50
CA PRO A 119 19.33 -19.57 -8.07
C PRO A 119 18.48 -18.38 -7.63
N GLU A 120 18.31 -17.36 -8.48
CA GLU A 120 17.47 -16.19 -8.18
C GLU A 120 15.98 -16.57 -8.09
N ALA A 121 15.51 -17.44 -8.98
CA ALA A 121 14.15 -17.98 -8.95
C ALA A 121 13.91 -18.87 -7.74
N GLU A 122 14.90 -19.67 -7.33
CA GLU A 122 14.80 -20.48 -6.10
C GLU A 122 14.67 -19.60 -4.86
N ARG A 123 15.49 -18.54 -4.76
CA ARG A 123 15.40 -17.56 -3.68
C ARG A 123 14.05 -16.87 -3.67
N SER A 124 13.61 -16.36 -4.82
CA SER A 124 12.30 -15.71 -4.99
C SER A 124 11.13 -16.63 -4.62
N PHE A 125 11.18 -17.90 -5.02
CA PHE A 125 10.17 -18.89 -4.67
C PHE A 125 10.10 -19.14 -3.16
N THR A 126 11.27 -19.32 -2.53
CA THR A 126 11.37 -19.55 -1.09
C THR A 126 10.94 -18.32 -0.30
N GLU A 127 11.39 -17.14 -0.70
CA GLU A 127 11.05 -15.86 -0.08
C GLU A 127 9.55 -15.58 -0.19
N LEU A 128 8.94 -15.82 -1.35
CA LEU A 128 7.51 -15.62 -1.51
C LEU A 128 6.70 -16.57 -0.63
N LYS A 129 7.10 -17.85 -0.52
CA LYS A 129 6.48 -18.82 0.39
C LYS A 129 6.62 -18.39 1.85
N ALA A 130 7.80 -17.92 2.26
CA ALA A 130 8.03 -17.40 3.60
C ALA A 130 7.16 -16.17 3.89
N ALA A 131 7.05 -15.25 2.93
CA ALA A 131 6.22 -14.06 3.07
C ALA A 131 4.74 -14.40 3.26
N PHE A 132 4.22 -15.45 2.60
CA PHE A 132 2.86 -15.96 2.85
C PHE A 132 2.70 -16.59 4.24
N SER A 133 3.73 -17.28 4.76
CA SER A 133 3.72 -17.83 6.13
C SER A 133 3.70 -16.75 7.19
N THR A 134 4.46 -15.67 6.97
CA THR A 134 4.61 -14.55 7.92
C THR A 134 3.72 -13.37 7.56
N ALA A 135 2.75 -13.58 6.66
CA ALA A 135 1.90 -12.52 6.17
C ALA A 135 1.16 -11.86 7.35
N PRO A 136 1.21 -10.51 7.45
CA PRO A 136 0.60 -9.82 8.56
C PRO A 136 -0.91 -10.01 8.56
N VAL A 137 -1.47 -9.99 9.77
CA VAL A 137 -2.90 -9.77 9.96
C VAL A 137 -3.20 -8.34 9.54
N LEU A 138 -4.02 -8.17 8.50
CA LEU A 138 -4.45 -6.86 8.04
C LEU A 138 -5.54 -6.32 8.96
N GLN A 139 -5.50 -5.02 9.21
CA GLN A 139 -6.55 -4.31 9.92
C GLN A 139 -7.74 -4.06 8.98
N GLN A 140 -8.97 -4.22 9.50
CA GLN A 140 -10.14 -3.67 8.81
C GLN A 140 -10.11 -2.14 8.87
N PRO A 141 -10.35 -1.46 7.74
CA PRO A 141 -10.33 -0.01 7.69
C PRO A 141 -11.46 0.58 8.54
N ASP A 142 -11.12 1.54 9.39
CA ASP A 142 -12.09 2.38 10.08
C ASP A 142 -12.25 3.69 9.31
N LEU A 143 -13.39 3.89 8.64
CA LEU A 143 -13.61 5.08 7.80
C LEU A 143 -13.68 6.39 8.60
N MET A 144 -13.73 6.32 9.93
CA MET A 144 -13.70 7.48 10.82
C MET A 144 -12.27 7.93 11.14
N GLU A 145 -11.28 7.06 10.94
CA GLU A 145 -9.88 7.35 11.23
C GLU A 145 -9.09 7.71 9.96
N PRO A 146 -8.11 8.61 10.06
CA PRO A 146 -7.30 9.03 8.93
C PRO A 146 -6.38 7.90 8.46
N PHE A 147 -6.30 7.72 7.14
CA PHE A 147 -5.35 6.79 6.52
C PHE A 147 -3.92 7.36 6.47
N VAL A 148 -2.95 6.45 6.39
CA VAL A 148 -1.56 6.73 6.04
C VAL A 148 -1.19 5.85 4.84
N VAL A 149 -0.66 6.47 3.79
CA VAL A 149 -0.17 5.83 2.58
C VAL A 149 1.34 6.01 2.52
N GLU A 150 2.10 4.94 2.67
CA GLU A 150 3.55 4.95 2.50
C GLU A 150 3.89 4.47 1.09
N ILE A 151 4.62 5.28 0.33
CA ILE A 151 5.04 4.96 -1.05
C ILE A 151 6.42 4.32 -1.01
N ASP A 152 6.59 3.22 -1.75
CA ASP A 152 7.86 2.54 -1.93
C ASP A 152 8.14 2.32 -3.42
N VAL A 153 9.37 2.62 -3.87
CA VAL A 153 9.76 2.49 -5.27
C VAL A 153 11.14 1.87 -5.39
N SER A 154 11.23 0.87 -6.26
CA SER A 154 12.48 0.24 -6.64
C SER A 154 12.76 0.41 -8.14
N ASN A 155 13.90 -0.14 -8.60
CA ASN A 155 14.20 -0.25 -10.02
C ASN A 155 13.35 -1.31 -10.75
N VAL A 156 12.64 -2.16 -9.99
CA VAL A 156 11.86 -3.28 -10.51
C VAL A 156 10.39 -2.93 -10.62
N GLY A 157 9.87 -2.30 -9.58
CA GLY A 157 8.45 -2.11 -9.35
C GLY A 157 8.20 -0.93 -8.43
N VAL A 158 6.93 -0.58 -8.35
CA VAL A 158 6.39 0.40 -7.41
C VAL A 158 5.48 -0.31 -6.42
N GLY A 159 5.36 0.23 -5.23
CA GLY A 159 4.50 -0.28 -4.19
C GLY A 159 3.98 0.82 -3.28
N ALA A 160 3.03 0.44 -2.45
CA ALA A 160 2.54 1.28 -1.38
C ALA A 160 1.99 0.43 -0.23
N VAL A 161 1.95 0.99 0.96
CA VAL A 161 1.28 0.42 2.12
C VAL A 161 0.19 1.38 2.59
N LEU A 162 -1.05 0.89 2.68
CA LEU A 162 -2.15 1.60 3.33
C LEU A 162 -2.24 1.14 4.77
N SER A 163 -2.26 2.08 5.70
CA SER A 163 -2.30 1.79 7.14
C SER A 163 -3.19 2.78 7.90
N GLN A 164 -3.55 2.40 9.13
CA GLN A 164 -4.16 3.29 10.11
C GLN A 164 -3.47 3.14 11.47
N HIS A 165 -3.53 4.19 12.29
CA HIS A 165 -3.14 4.08 13.69
C HIS A 165 -4.26 3.35 14.46
N LYS A 166 -3.92 2.33 15.25
CA LYS A 166 -4.87 1.58 16.08
C LYS A 166 -4.44 1.50 17.53
N GLY A 167 -5.43 1.56 18.42
CA GLY A 167 -5.26 1.44 19.86
C GLY A 167 -4.62 2.67 20.50
N GLU A 168 -4.55 2.66 21.84
CA GLU A 168 -4.03 3.78 22.64
C GLU A 168 -2.57 4.12 22.31
N ALA A 169 -1.76 3.10 21.98
CA ALA A 169 -0.36 3.27 21.58
C ALA A 169 -0.18 3.82 20.15
N ARG A 170 -1.27 4.06 19.41
CA ARG A 170 -1.28 4.55 18.02
C ARG A 170 -0.30 3.80 17.12
N GLN A 171 -0.25 2.47 17.23
CA GLN A 171 0.61 1.67 16.37
C GLN A 171 0.07 1.72 14.94
N LEU A 172 0.97 1.95 13.97
CA LEU A 172 0.59 1.90 12.56
C LEU A 172 0.38 0.44 12.16
N LYS A 173 -0.83 0.10 11.72
CA LYS A 173 -1.22 -1.25 11.33
C LYS A 173 -1.62 -1.27 9.85
N PRO A 174 -1.11 -2.24 9.07
CA PRO A 174 -1.39 -2.33 7.65
C PRO A 174 -2.83 -2.77 7.40
N ILE A 175 -3.49 -2.10 6.45
CA ILE A 175 -4.82 -2.42 5.92
C ILE A 175 -4.69 -3.14 4.58
N ALA A 176 -3.74 -2.72 3.75
CA ALA A 176 -3.45 -3.35 2.47
C ALA A 176 -2.04 -3.00 1.98
N TYR A 177 -1.44 -3.93 1.25
CA TYR A 177 -0.23 -3.72 0.47
C TYR A 177 -0.58 -3.62 -1.01
N PHE A 178 0.10 -2.74 -1.73
CA PHE A 178 0.02 -2.61 -3.17
C PHE A 178 1.40 -2.82 -3.78
N SER A 179 1.49 -3.55 -4.88
CA SER A 179 2.73 -3.71 -5.62
C SER A 179 2.48 -3.93 -7.10
N LYS A 180 3.22 -3.23 -7.95
CA LYS A 180 3.14 -3.36 -9.41
C LYS A 180 4.52 -3.31 -10.05
N LYS A 181 4.78 -4.27 -10.93
CA LYS A 181 5.98 -4.29 -11.76
C LYS A 181 5.97 -3.15 -12.78
N LEU A 182 7.10 -2.45 -12.90
CA LEU A 182 7.26 -1.40 -13.91
C LEU A 182 7.41 -2.03 -15.30
N SER A 183 6.71 -1.45 -16.29
CA SER A 183 6.93 -1.76 -17.70
C SER A 183 8.31 -1.29 -18.18
N ALA A 184 8.73 -1.73 -19.37
CA ALA A 184 10.01 -1.31 -19.93
C ALA A 184 10.12 0.22 -20.08
N ALA A 185 9.03 0.89 -20.44
CA ALA A 185 8.99 2.35 -20.57
C ALA A 185 9.00 3.05 -19.19
N GLU A 186 8.24 2.54 -18.22
CA GLU A 186 8.16 3.15 -16.88
C GLU A 186 9.48 3.01 -16.08
N ARG A 187 10.26 1.96 -16.34
CA ARG A 187 11.62 1.83 -15.78
C ARG A 187 12.57 2.93 -16.25
N ASN A 188 12.29 3.61 -17.35
CA ASN A 188 13.11 4.74 -17.81
C ASN A 188 12.69 6.07 -17.17
N TYR A 189 11.65 6.08 -16.33
CA TYR A 189 11.22 7.29 -15.64
C TYR A 189 12.22 7.65 -14.54
N GLY A 190 12.38 8.96 -14.31
CA GLY A 190 13.12 9.45 -13.15
C GLY A 190 12.42 9.05 -11.85
N MET A 191 13.16 9.06 -10.74
CA MET A 191 12.69 8.61 -9.43
C MET A 191 11.37 9.27 -9.01
N GLY A 192 11.29 10.60 -9.06
CA GLY A 192 10.06 11.33 -8.73
C GLY A 192 8.86 10.98 -9.64
N ASP A 193 9.08 10.71 -10.93
CA ASP A 193 8.00 10.28 -11.83
C ASP A 193 7.53 8.84 -11.56
N ARG A 194 8.42 7.98 -11.04
CA ARG A 194 8.06 6.61 -10.61
C ARG A 194 7.28 6.63 -9.30
N GLU A 195 7.66 7.47 -8.35
CA GLU A 195 6.89 7.64 -7.11
C GLU A 195 5.54 8.29 -7.34
N LEU A 196 5.47 9.29 -8.23
CA LEU A 196 4.19 9.87 -8.62
C LEU A 196 3.29 8.83 -9.32
N LEU A 197 3.88 7.89 -10.06
CA LEU A 197 3.17 6.76 -10.63
C LEU A 197 2.71 5.78 -9.55
N ALA A 198 3.56 5.47 -8.57
CA ALA A 198 3.24 4.61 -7.43
C ALA A 198 2.03 5.16 -6.65
N MET A 199 2.06 6.45 -6.31
CA MET A 199 0.97 7.14 -5.62
C MET A 199 -0.33 7.10 -6.43
N LYS A 200 -0.27 7.40 -7.74
CA LYS A 200 -1.44 7.34 -8.62
C LYS A 200 -2.07 5.95 -8.61
N LEU A 201 -1.27 4.91 -8.79
CA LEU A 201 -1.76 3.53 -8.86
C LEU A 201 -2.32 3.05 -7.53
N ALA A 202 -1.68 3.39 -6.41
CA ALA A 202 -2.19 3.09 -5.07
C ALA A 202 -3.54 3.77 -4.80
N PHE A 203 -3.71 5.02 -5.23
CA PHE A 203 -4.96 5.75 -5.10
C PHE A 203 -6.05 5.21 -6.03
N GLU A 204 -5.69 4.74 -7.23
CA GLU A 204 -6.62 4.04 -8.12
C GLU A 204 -7.11 2.73 -7.48
N GLU A 205 -6.21 1.95 -6.89
CA GLU A 205 -6.52 0.69 -6.21
C GLU A 205 -7.43 0.91 -4.99
N TRP A 206 -7.06 1.84 -4.12
CA TRP A 206 -7.76 2.12 -2.87
C TRP A 206 -8.75 3.27 -2.98
N ARG A 207 -9.20 3.58 -4.19
CA ARG A 207 -10.16 4.65 -4.48
C ARG A 207 -11.39 4.58 -3.57
N HIS A 208 -11.88 3.38 -3.33
CA HIS A 208 -13.06 3.10 -2.51
C HIS A 208 -12.88 3.44 -1.01
N TRP A 209 -11.64 3.59 -0.54
CA TRP A 209 -11.34 4.04 0.82
C TRP A 209 -10.84 5.49 0.88
N LEU A 210 -10.14 5.95 -0.16
CA LEU A 210 -9.43 7.25 -0.15
C LEU A 210 -10.25 8.40 -0.78
N GLU A 211 -11.21 8.12 -1.65
CA GLU A 211 -12.07 9.15 -2.24
C GLU A 211 -13.23 9.49 -1.28
N GLY A 212 -13.49 10.78 -1.06
CA GLY A 212 -14.58 11.23 -0.18
C GLY A 212 -14.32 11.04 1.32
N VAL A 213 -13.06 10.83 1.73
CA VAL A 213 -12.70 10.69 3.15
C VAL A 213 -13.12 11.90 3.99
N ARG A 214 -13.53 11.64 5.23
CA ARG A 214 -13.89 12.67 6.20
C ARG A 214 -12.70 13.53 6.63
N HIS A 215 -11.51 12.92 6.66
CA HIS A 215 -10.27 13.54 7.12
C HIS A 215 -9.19 13.39 6.05
N PRO A 216 -8.40 14.43 5.74
CA PRO A 216 -7.34 14.31 4.75
C PRO A 216 -6.30 13.27 5.17
N PHE A 217 -6.05 12.25 4.37
CA PHE A 217 -5.07 11.22 4.72
C PHE A 217 -3.62 11.68 4.50
N LEU A 218 -2.66 11.00 5.11
CA LEU A 218 -1.23 11.32 4.98
C LEU A 218 -0.56 10.45 3.92
N VAL A 219 0.21 11.05 3.03
CA VAL A 219 1.12 10.35 2.10
C VAL A 219 2.55 10.56 2.56
N ILE A 220 3.30 9.46 2.69
CA ILE A 220 4.71 9.46 3.07
C ILE A 220 5.53 8.97 1.88
N THR A 221 6.56 9.73 1.51
CA THR A 221 7.49 9.44 0.41
C THR A 221 8.93 9.67 0.86
N ASP A 222 9.87 8.94 0.29
CA ASP A 222 11.31 9.14 0.48
C ASP A 222 11.92 10.10 -0.57
N HIS A 223 11.09 10.83 -1.31
CA HIS A 223 11.53 11.84 -2.28
C HIS A 223 11.01 13.23 -1.97
N LYS A 224 11.93 14.03 -1.40
CA LYS A 224 11.68 15.40 -0.98
C LYS A 224 11.08 16.30 -2.07
N ASN A 225 11.41 16.08 -3.34
CA ASN A 225 10.89 16.93 -4.43
C ASN A 225 9.39 16.76 -4.66
N LEU A 226 8.79 15.64 -4.21
CA LEU A 226 7.36 15.44 -4.36
C LEU A 226 6.57 16.37 -3.45
N GLU A 227 7.08 16.78 -2.29
CA GLU A 227 6.41 17.68 -1.35
C GLU A 227 5.91 18.97 -2.04
N TYR A 228 6.60 19.40 -3.10
CA TYR A 228 6.28 20.61 -3.87
C TYR A 228 5.39 20.35 -5.10
N LEU A 229 4.91 19.13 -5.35
CA LEU A 229 4.09 18.81 -6.53
C LEU A 229 2.83 19.67 -6.64
N GLN A 230 2.21 20.01 -5.50
CA GLN A 230 1.01 20.85 -5.47
C GLN A 230 1.31 22.33 -5.71
N THR A 231 2.55 22.77 -5.55
CA THR A 231 2.97 24.18 -5.68
C THR A 231 3.85 24.46 -6.89
N THR A 232 4.25 23.42 -7.63
CA THR A 232 5.15 23.53 -8.78
C THR A 232 4.46 24.19 -9.98
N LYS A 233 4.98 25.34 -10.42
CA LYS A 233 4.42 26.16 -11.51
C LYS A 233 4.63 25.59 -12.92
N ARG A 234 5.55 24.63 -13.11
CA ARG A 234 5.87 24.02 -14.41
C ARG A 234 5.83 22.50 -14.30
N LEU A 235 4.71 21.91 -14.68
CA LEU A 235 4.51 20.47 -14.75
C LEU A 235 4.62 20.02 -16.20
N ASN A 236 5.20 18.84 -16.43
CA ASN A 236 5.10 18.22 -17.75
C ASN A 236 3.67 17.67 -17.99
N SER A 237 3.32 17.31 -19.22
CA SER A 237 1.97 16.84 -19.57
C SER A 237 1.52 15.61 -18.73
N ARG A 238 2.44 14.68 -18.45
CA ARG A 238 2.15 13.48 -17.63
C ARG A 238 1.88 13.86 -16.17
N GLN A 239 2.67 14.74 -15.60
CA GLN A 239 2.49 15.23 -14.23
C GLN A 239 1.18 16.02 -14.11
N SER A 240 0.83 16.82 -15.11
CA SER A 240 -0.43 17.58 -15.16
C SER A 240 -1.65 16.65 -15.17
N GLN A 241 -1.63 15.61 -16.02
CA GLN A 241 -2.70 14.61 -16.06
C GLN A 241 -2.86 13.87 -14.71
N ARG A 242 -1.74 13.52 -14.07
CA ARG A 242 -1.76 12.88 -12.75
C ARG A 242 -2.23 13.83 -11.66
N LEU A 243 -1.85 15.10 -11.71
CA LEU A 243 -2.31 16.09 -10.74
C LEU A 243 -3.84 16.27 -10.80
N LEU A 244 -4.42 16.32 -12.00
CA LEU A 244 -5.87 16.34 -12.18
C LEU A 244 -6.55 15.10 -11.59
N PHE A 245 -5.90 13.93 -11.63
CA PHE A 245 -6.42 12.74 -10.95
C PHE A 245 -6.40 12.91 -9.43
N PHE A 246 -5.35 13.52 -8.87
CA PHE A 246 -5.20 13.72 -7.42
C PHE A 246 -6.17 14.74 -6.81
N THR A 247 -6.76 15.66 -7.60
CA THR A 247 -7.73 16.65 -7.07
C THR A 247 -8.99 16.04 -6.47
N ARG A 248 -9.25 14.76 -6.76
CA ARG A 248 -10.38 13.98 -6.24
C ARG A 248 -10.15 13.49 -4.80
N PHE A 249 -8.94 13.60 -4.29
CA PHE A 249 -8.52 13.06 -3.00
C PHE A 249 -8.12 14.18 -2.05
N ALA A 250 -8.55 14.07 -0.80
CA ALA A 250 -8.09 14.95 0.27
C ALA A 250 -6.88 14.32 0.96
N PHE A 251 -5.67 14.83 0.69
CA PHE A 251 -4.45 14.32 1.30
C PHE A 251 -3.41 15.42 1.57
N CYS A 252 -2.55 15.15 2.53
CA CYS A 252 -1.31 15.89 2.78
C CYS A 252 -0.12 14.99 2.48
N MET A 253 1.02 15.56 2.09
CA MET A 253 2.21 14.79 1.77
C MET A 253 3.39 15.21 2.63
N THR A 254 4.19 14.25 3.05
CA THR A 254 5.37 14.47 3.87
C THR A 254 6.56 13.63 3.38
N TYR A 255 7.76 14.18 3.53
CA TYR A 255 9.01 13.50 3.23
C TYR A 255 9.55 12.79 4.48
N ARG A 256 9.89 11.50 4.34
CA ARG A 256 10.62 10.74 5.35
C ARG A 256 11.86 10.09 4.73
N PRO A 257 13.08 10.35 5.24
CA PRO A 257 14.29 9.67 4.75
C PRO A 257 14.22 8.16 4.97
N GLY A 258 14.52 7.35 3.95
CA GLY A 258 14.39 5.89 3.97
C GLY A 258 15.14 5.17 5.12
N ALA A 259 16.21 5.76 5.66
CA ALA A 259 16.91 5.22 6.84
C ALA A 259 16.05 5.20 8.13
N LYS A 260 14.93 5.93 8.17
CA LYS A 260 13.99 5.96 9.30
C LYS A 260 12.78 5.02 9.14
N ASN A 261 12.71 4.22 8.07
CA ASN A 261 11.59 3.28 7.84
C ASN A 261 11.53 2.11 8.85
N VAL A 262 12.57 1.89 9.66
CA VAL A 262 12.62 0.78 10.63
C VAL A 262 11.80 1.03 11.91
N ARG A 263 11.32 2.26 12.16
CA ARG A 263 10.64 2.60 13.43
C ARG A 263 9.51 3.61 13.25
N ALA A 264 8.43 3.21 12.60
CA ALA A 264 7.13 3.88 12.73
C ALA A 264 6.66 4.00 14.20
N ASP A 265 7.28 3.22 15.09
CA ASP A 265 6.86 3.07 16.47
C ASP A 265 7.66 3.95 17.45
N ALA A 266 8.83 4.52 17.11
CA ALA A 266 9.70 5.16 18.11
C ALA A 266 9.57 6.69 18.22
N LEU A 267 9.16 7.40 17.16
CA LEU A 267 9.22 8.88 17.15
C LEU A 267 7.94 9.57 17.65
N LEU A 268 6.79 8.89 17.62
CA LEU A 268 5.58 9.37 18.33
C LEU A 268 5.57 9.00 19.82
N ARG A 269 6.46 8.07 20.26
CA ARG A 269 6.61 7.68 21.68
C ARG A 269 7.43 8.69 22.51
N GLN A 270 8.22 9.58 21.90
CA GLN A 270 9.09 10.49 22.65
C GLN A 270 8.40 11.74 23.23
N HIS A 271 7.10 11.95 22.98
CA HIS A 271 6.46 13.24 23.31
C HIS A 271 5.33 13.21 24.34
N HIS A 272 5.13 12.10 25.07
CA HIS A 272 4.20 12.08 26.20
C HIS A 272 4.75 11.31 27.42
N ALA A 273 5.88 11.79 27.96
CA ALA A 273 6.19 11.69 29.39
C ALA A 273 5.96 13.06 30.02
#